data_AF-A0A964LKU6-F1
#
_entry.id   AF-A0A964LKU6-F1
#
_cell.length_a   1.000
_cell.length_b   1.000
_cell.length_c   1.000
_cell.angle_alpha   90.00
_cell.angle_beta   90.00
_cell.angle_gamma   90.00
#
_symmetry.space_group_name_H-M   'P 1'
#
loop_
_entity.id
_entity.type
_entity.pdbx_description
1 polymer ?
#
loop_
_entity_poly.entity_id
_entity_poly.type
_entity_poly.pdbx_seq_one_letter_code
_entity_poly.pdbx_strand_id
1 'polypeptide(L)'
;MRRAFLRVALPVVLLGVLAGCAKPLPEAGLLIPVNAKCTTCEDFIRCDGSSGNAAVYDPTFDIYRLEPKGMLAQLATVWEFLIQLFYTRTEDVRPLSVYAQRPGTTEAFARSTTGDAEARIDLVEHRIQVPDAWIDQITGQRRGTDNTPRGYCRLLNPTEGRELLKLFTAEPASDKP
;
A
#
# COMPACT_ATOMS: atom_id res chain seq x y z
N MET A 1 42.41 30.81 43.28
CA MET A 1 41.16 30.15 42.82
C MET A 1 40.83 30.51 41.36
N ARG A 2 41.57 30.03 40.35
CA ARG A 2 41.26 30.39 38.93
C ARG A 2 41.71 29.39 37.85
N ARG A 3 42.22 28.20 38.20
CA ARG A 3 42.82 27.24 37.24
C ARG A 3 42.10 25.90 37.11
N ALA A 4 41.09 25.61 37.93
CA ALA A 4 40.41 24.31 37.92
C ALA A 4 39.19 24.23 36.98
N PHE A 5 38.54 25.37 36.67
CA PHE A 5 37.32 25.39 35.86
C PHE A 5 37.54 25.20 34.35
N LEU A 6 38.77 25.38 33.85
CA LEU A 6 39.04 25.33 32.41
C LEU A 6 39.25 23.90 31.86
N ARG A 7 39.42 22.89 32.72
CA ARG A 7 39.77 21.53 32.28
C ARG A 7 38.58 20.58 32.12
N VAL A 8 37.39 20.97 32.59
CA VAL A 8 36.18 20.12 32.55
C VAL A 8 35.27 20.48 31.37
N ALA A 9 35.43 21.65 30.76
CA ALA A 9 34.60 22.08 29.64
C ALA A 9 35.02 21.50 28.28
N LEU A 10 36.28 21.09 28.13
CA LEU A 10 36.83 20.63 26.85
C LEU A 10 36.36 19.24 26.37
N PRO A 11 36.12 18.22 27.22
CA PRO A 11 35.72 16.90 26.72
C PRO A 11 34.23 16.82 26.37
N VAL A 12 33.38 17.70 26.92
CA VAL A 12 31.92 17.66 26.68
C VAL A 12 31.56 18.26 25.32
N VAL A 13 32.30 19.27 24.85
CA VAL A 13 32.08 19.87 23.52
C VAL A 13 32.54 18.92 22.40
N LEU A 14 33.58 18.12 22.61
CA LEU A 14 34.07 17.17 21.61
C LEU A 14 33.11 15.97 21.38
N LEU A 15 32.33 15.59 22.40
CA LEU A 15 31.34 14.50 22.30
C LEU A 15 30.04 14.93 21.58
N GLY A 16 29.73 16.22 21.53
CA GLY A 16 28.55 16.74 20.82
C GLY A 16 28.70 16.74 19.29
N VAL A 17 29.93 16.82 18.77
CA VAL A 17 30.21 16.95 17.33
C VAL A 17 30.10 15.61 16.58
N LEU A 18 30.20 14.47 17.27
CA LEU A 18 30.11 13.14 16.65
C LEU A 18 28.67 12.61 16.53
N ALA A 19 27.69 13.24 17.18
CA ALA A 19 26.28 12.83 17.10
C ALA A 19 25.56 13.35 15.82
N GLY A 20 26.20 14.24 15.05
CA GLY A 20 25.56 14.94 13.92
C GLY A 20 25.64 14.25 12.55
N CYS A 21 26.29 13.10 12.42
CA CYS A 21 26.48 12.41 11.14
C CYS A 21 25.83 11.03 11.09
N ALA A 22 24.62 10.88 11.65
CA ALA A 22 23.78 9.75 11.28
C ALA A 22 23.22 10.02 9.88
N LYS A 23 23.79 9.39 8.84
CA LYS A 23 23.15 9.33 7.53
C LYS A 23 21.73 8.79 7.72
N PRO A 24 20.71 9.39 7.11
CA PRO A 24 19.36 8.85 7.18
C PRO A 24 19.42 7.38 6.74
N LEU A 25 18.84 6.50 7.56
CA LEU A 25 18.73 5.08 7.26
C LEU A 25 18.16 4.95 5.84
N PRO A 26 18.72 4.05 4.99
CA PRO A 26 18.18 3.84 3.66
C PRO A 26 16.69 3.53 3.80
N GLU A 27 15.84 4.29 3.09
CA GLU A 27 14.41 4.04 3.03
C GLU A 27 14.23 2.56 2.67
N ALA A 28 13.57 1.80 3.56
CA ALA A 28 13.31 0.40 3.31
C ALA A 28 12.55 0.29 1.98
N GLY A 29 13.11 -0.46 1.03
CA GLY A 29 12.46 -0.65 -0.27
C GLY A 29 11.07 -1.25 -0.06
N LEU A 30 10.03 -0.54 -0.49
CA LEU A 30 8.66 -1.02 -0.41
C LEU A 30 8.48 -2.17 -1.41
N LEU A 31 8.05 -3.34 -0.93
CA LEU A 31 7.65 -4.45 -1.80
C LEU A 31 6.37 -4.12 -2.58
N ILE A 32 5.53 -3.24 -2.05
CA ILE A 32 4.31 -2.76 -2.69
C ILE A 32 4.36 -1.22 -2.81
N PRO A 33 5.14 -0.70 -3.78
CA PRO A 33 5.32 0.74 -3.96
C PRO A 33 4.14 1.34 -4.74
N VAL A 34 2.99 1.58 -4.08
CA VAL A 34 1.90 2.34 -4.72
C VAL A 34 2.24 3.83 -4.74
N ASN A 35 2.02 4.46 -5.90
CA ASN A 35 2.31 5.88 -6.05
C ASN A 35 1.14 6.74 -5.55
N ALA A 36 1.18 7.12 -4.28
CA ALA A 36 0.17 7.98 -3.65
C ALA A 36 0.04 9.39 -4.27
N LYS A 37 1.04 9.83 -5.06
CA LYS A 37 1.00 11.12 -5.76
C LYS A 37 0.30 11.03 -7.12
N CYS A 38 0.12 9.81 -7.65
CA CYS A 38 -0.45 9.64 -8.97
C CYS A 38 -1.99 9.65 -8.91
N THR A 39 -2.60 10.62 -9.58
CA THR A 39 -4.07 10.73 -9.64
C THR A 39 -4.68 9.84 -10.72
N THR A 40 -3.90 9.50 -11.75
CA THR A 40 -4.35 8.75 -12.94
C THR A 40 -3.88 7.30 -12.97
N CYS A 41 -3.02 6.89 -12.04
CA CYS A 41 -2.49 5.53 -12.01
C CYS A 41 -3.58 4.56 -11.57
N GLU A 42 -3.50 3.33 -12.05
CA GLU A 42 -4.24 2.20 -11.52
C GLU A 42 -3.22 1.20 -11.01
N ASP A 43 -3.34 0.80 -9.76
CA ASP A 43 -2.44 -0.17 -9.14
C ASP A 43 -3.22 -1.45 -8.82
N PHE A 44 -2.58 -2.59 -9.03
CA PHE A 44 -3.19 -3.90 -8.81
C PHE A 44 -2.36 -4.65 -7.79
N ILE A 45 -2.97 -5.01 -6.67
CA ILE A 45 -2.31 -5.76 -5.60
C ILE A 45 -2.98 -7.12 -5.54
N ARG A 46 -2.21 -8.18 -5.73
CA ARG A 46 -2.68 -9.55 -5.55
C ARG A 46 -2.27 -10.04 -4.18
N CYS A 47 -3.21 -10.62 -3.45
CA CYS A 47 -2.99 -11.20 -2.13
C CYS A 47 -3.38 -12.68 -2.13
N ASP A 48 -2.41 -13.52 -1.84
CA ASP A 48 -2.54 -14.97 -1.78
C ASP A 48 -2.66 -15.41 -0.31
N GLY A 49 -3.38 -16.50 -0.05
CA GLY A 49 -3.68 -16.95 1.31
C GLY A 49 -2.49 -17.56 2.05
N SER A 50 -1.51 -18.07 1.32
CA SER A 50 -0.45 -18.93 1.88
C SER A 50 0.98 -18.41 1.71
N SER A 51 1.31 -17.72 0.61
CA SER A 51 2.69 -17.27 0.35
C SER A 51 2.74 -15.97 -0.46
N GLY A 52 3.74 -15.12 -0.18
CA GLY A 52 4.02 -13.92 -0.98
C GLY A 52 4.92 -14.18 -2.18
N ASN A 53 5.21 -15.44 -2.48
CA ASN A 53 6.14 -15.82 -3.52
C ASN A 53 5.40 -16.05 -4.84
N ALA A 54 5.68 -15.25 -5.86
CA ALA A 54 5.09 -15.36 -7.18
C ALA A 54 5.36 -16.72 -7.87
N ALA A 55 6.37 -17.48 -7.43
CA ALA A 55 6.66 -18.81 -7.95
C ALA A 55 5.72 -19.91 -7.42
N VAL A 56 4.95 -19.62 -6.36
CA VAL A 56 3.97 -20.56 -5.79
C VAL A 56 2.60 -20.20 -6.32
N TYR A 57 2.01 -21.11 -7.08
CA TYR A 57 0.65 -20.94 -7.58
C TYR A 57 -0.36 -21.11 -6.44
N ASP A 58 -1.02 -20.02 -6.03
CA ASP A 58 -2.17 -20.07 -5.12
C ASP A 58 -3.47 -19.94 -5.95
N PRO A 59 -4.35 -20.95 -5.92
CA PRO A 59 -5.62 -20.90 -6.62
C PRO A 59 -6.66 -20.05 -5.87
N THR A 60 -6.40 -19.68 -4.61
CA THR A 60 -7.25 -18.83 -3.78
C THR A 60 -6.57 -17.49 -3.52
N PHE A 61 -7.04 -16.45 -4.20
CA PHE A 61 -6.45 -15.13 -4.08
C PHE A 61 -7.48 -14.01 -4.19
N ASP A 62 -7.10 -12.86 -3.66
CA ASP A 62 -7.86 -11.62 -3.76
C ASP A 62 -7.03 -10.60 -4.58
N ILE A 63 -7.67 -9.86 -5.48
CA ILE A 63 -7.08 -8.74 -6.22
C ILE A 63 -7.74 -7.45 -5.73
N TYR A 64 -6.91 -6.57 -5.20
CA TYR A 64 -7.25 -5.20 -4.84
C TYR A 64 -6.83 -4.29 -5.98
N ARG A 65 -7.80 -3.71 -6.69
CA ARG A 65 -7.56 -2.70 -7.72
C ARG A 65 -7.77 -1.32 -7.11
N LEU A 66 -6.68 -0.58 -6.94
CA LEU A 66 -6.74 0.84 -6.61
C LEU A 66 -7.06 1.61 -7.88
N GLU A 67 -8.23 2.22 -7.92
CA GLU A 67 -8.72 2.94 -9.09
C GLU A 67 -8.13 4.35 -9.14
N PRO A 68 -8.12 4.99 -10.33
CA PRO A 68 -7.76 6.39 -10.45
C PRO A 68 -8.69 7.26 -9.60
N LYS A 69 -8.16 8.37 -9.08
CA LYS A 69 -8.99 9.33 -8.36
C LYS A 69 -9.94 10.01 -9.35
N GLY A 70 -11.24 9.95 -9.09
CA GLY A 70 -12.25 10.54 -9.98
C GLY A 70 -12.06 12.06 -10.19
N MET A 71 -12.65 12.61 -11.25
CA MET A 71 -12.47 14.03 -11.63
C MET A 71 -12.86 15.04 -10.52
N LEU A 72 -13.70 14.66 -9.55
CA LEU A 72 -14.02 15.52 -8.40
C LEU A 72 -12.85 15.69 -7.43
N ALA A 73 -11.99 14.68 -7.29
CA ALA A 73 -10.74 14.80 -6.53
C ALA A 73 -9.73 15.74 -7.21
N GLN A 74 -9.83 15.95 -8.54
CA GLN A 74 -9.02 16.94 -9.28
C GLN A 74 -9.46 18.39 -9.07
N LEU A 75 -10.64 18.65 -8.49
CA LEU A 75 -11.07 20.00 -8.09
C LEU A 75 -10.61 20.34 -6.66
N ALA A 76 -10.47 19.33 -5.81
CA ALA A 76 -9.86 19.47 -4.48
C ALA A 76 -8.36 19.82 -4.54
N THR A 77 -7.66 19.42 -5.60
CA THR A 77 -6.21 19.71 -5.77
C THR A 77 -5.89 21.19 -5.91
N VAL A 78 -6.80 22.03 -6.43
CA VAL A 78 -6.59 23.49 -6.48
C VAL A 78 -6.55 24.09 -5.07
N TRP A 79 -7.35 23.55 -4.14
CA TRP A 79 -7.35 23.98 -2.74
C TRP A 79 -6.21 23.32 -1.93
N GLU A 80 -5.88 22.06 -2.21
CA GLU A 80 -4.72 21.37 -1.60
C GLU A 80 -3.38 21.99 -2.02
N PHE A 81 -3.23 22.51 -3.24
CA PHE A 81 -2.00 23.21 -3.66
C PHE A 81 -1.74 24.47 -2.82
N LEU A 82 -2.80 25.13 -2.33
CA LEU A 82 -2.70 26.29 -1.43
C LEU A 82 -2.38 25.89 0.02
N ILE A 83 -2.78 24.71 0.46
CA ILE A 83 -2.56 24.20 1.82
C ILE A 83 -1.23 23.42 1.94
N GLN A 84 -0.70 22.84 0.85
CA GLN A 84 0.59 22.13 0.80
C GLN A 84 1.80 23.01 1.14
N LEU A 85 1.66 24.34 1.15
CA LEU A 85 2.66 25.23 1.74
C LEU A 85 2.83 25.05 3.26
N PHE A 86 1.88 24.39 3.94
CA PHE A 86 1.84 24.27 5.40
C PHE A 86 1.65 22.83 5.94
N TYR A 87 1.35 21.84 5.09
CA TYR A 87 1.09 20.47 5.54
C TYR A 87 1.78 19.40 4.69
N THR A 88 2.57 18.54 5.34
CA THR A 88 3.10 17.29 4.77
C THR A 88 1.97 16.26 4.72
N ARG A 89 1.71 15.70 3.55
CA ARG A 89 0.68 14.66 3.38
C ARG A 89 1.14 13.36 4.02
N THR A 90 0.41 12.88 5.03
CA THR A 90 0.69 11.62 5.74
C THR A 90 -0.17 10.46 5.25
N GLU A 91 -1.33 10.74 4.66
CA GLU A 91 -2.29 9.73 4.20
C GLU A 91 -2.78 10.02 2.78
N ASP A 92 -3.13 8.95 2.06
CA ASP A 92 -3.79 8.98 0.76
C ASP A 92 -5.04 8.09 0.76
N VAL A 93 -6.08 8.49 0.02
CA VAL A 93 -7.32 7.72 -0.09
C VAL A 93 -7.62 7.51 -1.57
N ARG A 94 -7.92 6.27 -1.95
CA ARG A 94 -8.21 5.88 -3.33
C ARG A 94 -9.43 4.96 -3.41
N PRO A 95 -10.26 5.08 -4.45
CA PRO A 95 -11.34 4.12 -4.67
C PRO A 95 -10.75 2.72 -4.91
N LEU A 96 -11.45 1.69 -4.44
CA LEU A 96 -10.99 0.32 -4.40
C LEU A 96 -12.06 -0.63 -4.96
N SER A 97 -11.68 -1.45 -5.92
CA SER A 97 -12.46 -2.63 -6.35
C SER A 97 -11.77 -3.90 -5.88
N VAL A 98 -12.52 -4.81 -5.24
CA VAL A 98 -12.02 -6.10 -4.76
C VAL A 98 -12.59 -7.25 -5.57
N TYR A 99 -11.71 -8.14 -6.02
CA TYR A 99 -12.03 -9.34 -6.77
C TYR A 99 -11.48 -10.55 -6.01
N ALA A 100 -12.29 -11.57 -5.79
CA ALA A 100 -11.90 -12.75 -5.02
C ALA A 100 -12.10 -14.01 -5.87
N GLN A 101 -11.05 -14.83 -5.96
CA GLN A 101 -11.13 -16.16 -6.56
C GLN A 101 -11.17 -17.21 -5.44
N ARG A 102 -12.21 -18.04 -5.45
CA ARG A 102 -12.45 -19.11 -4.46
C ARG A 102 -12.79 -20.41 -5.18
N PRO A 103 -11.79 -21.26 -5.50
CA PRO A 103 -12.02 -22.53 -6.19
C PRO A 103 -12.99 -23.44 -5.42
N GLY A 104 -13.82 -24.19 -6.15
CA GLY A 104 -14.75 -25.15 -5.56
C GLY A 104 -16.04 -24.55 -4.99
N THR A 105 -16.25 -23.24 -5.15
CA THR A 105 -17.53 -22.57 -4.88
C THR A 105 -18.31 -22.37 -6.19
N THR A 106 -19.63 -22.19 -6.09
CA THR A 106 -20.48 -21.88 -7.26
C THR A 106 -20.12 -20.56 -7.94
N GLU A 107 -19.45 -19.66 -7.22
CA GLU A 107 -18.95 -18.37 -7.72
C GLU A 107 -17.42 -18.36 -7.66
N ALA A 108 -16.79 -19.21 -8.48
CA ALA A 108 -15.33 -19.36 -8.49
C ALA A 108 -14.58 -18.03 -8.66
N PHE A 109 -15.20 -17.08 -9.38
CA PHE A 109 -14.76 -15.70 -9.51
C PHE A 109 -15.89 -14.77 -9.05
N ALA A 110 -15.66 -14.06 -7.96
CA ALA A 110 -16.60 -13.09 -7.42
C ALA A 110 -15.98 -11.69 -7.40
N ARG A 111 -16.76 -10.68 -7.80
CA ARG A 111 -16.43 -9.28 -7.55
C ARG A 111 -17.23 -8.84 -6.33
N SER A 112 -16.56 -8.57 -5.22
CA SER A 112 -17.25 -8.23 -3.97
C SER A 112 -17.49 -6.73 -3.78
N THR A 113 -16.90 -5.86 -4.60
CA THR A 113 -17.03 -4.41 -4.38
C THR A 113 -17.26 -3.61 -5.65
N THR A 114 -18.32 -2.81 -5.58
CA THR A 114 -18.83 -1.91 -6.61
C THR A 114 -18.68 -0.49 -6.07
N GLY A 115 -17.75 0.29 -6.62
CA GLY A 115 -17.73 1.77 -6.54
C GLY A 115 -17.38 2.45 -5.20
N ASP A 116 -17.81 1.91 -4.06
CA ASP A 116 -17.87 2.70 -2.80
C ASP A 116 -16.79 2.32 -1.76
N ALA A 117 -15.97 1.29 -2.01
CA ALA A 117 -14.87 0.99 -1.11
C ALA A 117 -13.68 1.91 -1.36
N GLU A 118 -12.98 2.24 -0.29
CA GLU A 118 -11.79 3.07 -0.32
C GLU A 118 -10.60 2.30 0.30
N ALA A 119 -9.45 2.40 -0.35
CA ALA A 119 -8.17 2.05 0.24
C ALA A 119 -7.56 3.30 0.88
N ARG A 120 -7.15 3.21 2.14
CA ARG A 120 -6.40 4.27 2.83
C ARG A 120 -4.94 3.88 2.90
N ILE A 121 -4.06 4.70 2.36
CA ILE A 121 -2.62 4.46 2.30
C ILE A 121 -1.95 5.39 3.31
N ASP A 122 -1.42 4.82 4.38
CA ASP A 122 -0.58 5.52 5.35
C ASP A 122 0.86 5.56 4.83
N LEU A 123 1.35 6.77 4.56
CA LEU A 123 2.68 7.02 4.00
C LEU A 123 3.78 7.02 5.07
N VAL A 124 3.40 7.07 6.35
CA VAL A 124 4.31 7.07 7.50
C VAL A 124 4.52 5.64 8.00
N GLU A 125 3.42 4.91 8.19
CA GLU A 125 3.46 3.50 8.62
C GLU A 125 3.67 2.52 7.47
N HIS A 126 3.61 2.99 6.22
CA HIS A 126 3.71 2.18 5.01
C HIS A 126 2.66 1.06 4.99
N ARG A 127 1.39 1.44 5.20
CA ARG A 127 0.27 0.51 5.30
C ARG A 127 -0.85 0.89 4.33
N ILE A 128 -1.47 -0.12 3.73
CA ILE A 128 -2.68 0.05 2.92
C ILE A 128 -3.84 -0.61 3.66
N GLN A 129 -4.72 0.20 4.23
CA GLN A 129 -5.97 -0.23 4.82
C GLN A 129 -6.99 -0.52 3.72
N VAL A 130 -7.59 -1.71 3.79
CA VAL A 130 -8.70 -2.15 2.94
C VAL A 130 -9.88 -2.56 3.86
N PRO A 131 -11.12 -2.74 3.36
CA PRO A 131 -12.29 -2.88 4.23
C PRO A 131 -12.21 -3.97 5.31
N ASP A 132 -11.55 -5.09 5.05
CA ASP A 132 -11.48 -6.24 5.95
C ASP A 132 -10.07 -6.55 6.48
N ALA A 133 -9.07 -5.76 6.08
CA ALA A 133 -7.66 -6.06 6.31
C ALA A 133 -6.78 -4.81 6.19
N TRP A 134 -5.50 -4.97 6.47
CA TRP A 134 -4.45 -4.04 6.08
C TRP A 134 -3.26 -4.79 5.51
N ILE A 135 -2.52 -4.10 4.67
CA ILE A 135 -1.37 -4.64 3.93
C ILE A 135 -0.14 -3.82 4.32
N ASP A 136 0.89 -4.49 4.82
CA ASP A 136 2.20 -3.88 5.04
C ASP A 136 2.92 -3.73 3.70
N GLN A 137 3.28 -2.50 3.32
CA GLN A 137 3.93 -2.23 2.04
C GLN A 137 5.41 -2.61 2.03
N ILE A 138 6.05 -2.71 3.20
CA ILE A 138 7.45 -3.10 3.35
C ILE A 138 7.56 -4.63 3.24
N THR A 139 6.71 -5.35 3.97
CA THR A 139 6.80 -6.83 4.06
C THR A 139 5.85 -7.57 3.12
N GLY A 140 4.87 -6.87 2.56
CA GLY A 140 3.79 -7.47 1.78
C GLY A 140 2.80 -8.25 2.62
N GLN A 141 2.94 -8.30 3.95
CA GLN A 141 2.06 -9.13 4.78
C GLN A 141 0.64 -8.55 4.83
N ARG A 142 -0.37 -9.39 4.60
CA ARG A 142 -1.77 -9.05 4.81
C ARG A 142 -2.22 -9.51 6.18
N ARG A 143 -2.88 -8.62 6.91
CA ARG A 143 -3.41 -8.90 8.24
C ARG A 143 -4.86 -8.45 8.33
N GLY A 144 -5.67 -9.19 9.07
CA GLY A 144 -7.04 -8.78 9.40
C GLY A 144 -7.05 -7.51 10.26
N THR A 145 -8.23 -6.93 10.43
CA THR A 145 -8.45 -5.80 11.36
C THR A 145 -8.10 -6.15 12.82
N ASP A 146 -8.14 -7.44 13.16
CA ASP A 146 -7.75 -8.03 14.44
C ASP A 146 -6.25 -8.41 14.50
N ASN A 147 -5.45 -7.97 13.52
CA ASN A 147 -4.03 -8.29 13.37
C ASN A 147 -3.71 -9.77 13.09
N THR A 148 -4.72 -10.61 12.79
CA THR A 148 -4.50 -12.00 12.38
C THR A 148 -3.83 -12.07 11.01
N PRO A 149 -2.83 -12.95 10.79
CA PRO A 149 -2.21 -13.09 9.48
C PRO A 149 -3.20 -13.70 8.48
N ARG A 150 -3.37 -13.07 7.32
CA ARG A 150 -4.28 -13.48 6.24
C ARG A 150 -3.58 -13.78 4.91
N GLY A 151 -2.26 -13.91 4.96
CA GLY A 151 -1.41 -14.20 3.81
C GLY A 151 -0.49 -13.04 3.43
N TYR A 152 -0.15 -12.97 2.15
CA TYR A 152 0.82 -12.01 1.63
C TYR A 152 0.35 -11.44 0.29
N CYS A 153 0.81 -10.23 0.03
CA CYS A 153 0.43 -9.43 -1.12
C CYS A 153 1.67 -9.04 -1.92
N ARG A 154 1.46 -8.88 -3.22
CA ARG A 154 2.45 -8.35 -4.16
C ARG A 154 1.80 -7.35 -5.12
N LEU A 155 2.60 -6.37 -5.54
CA LEU A 155 2.19 -5.49 -6.62
C LEU A 155 2.27 -6.26 -7.95
N LEU A 156 1.21 -6.18 -8.74
CA LEU A 156 1.19 -6.69 -10.10
C LEU A 156 1.59 -5.59 -11.08
N ASN A 157 2.14 -5.97 -12.22
CA ASN A 157 2.24 -5.04 -13.34
C ASN A 157 0.81 -4.65 -13.78
N PRO A 158 0.53 -3.38 -14.14
CA PRO A 158 -0.78 -2.97 -14.62
C PRO A 158 -1.35 -3.82 -15.77
N THR A 159 -0.50 -4.31 -16.67
CA THR A 159 -0.93 -5.20 -17.76
C THR A 159 -1.32 -6.59 -17.22
N GLU A 160 -0.54 -7.17 -16.32
CA GLU A 160 -0.87 -8.46 -15.66
C GLU A 160 -2.18 -8.35 -14.87
N GLY A 161 -2.35 -7.26 -14.11
CA GLY A 161 -3.58 -7.00 -13.35
C GLY A 161 -4.81 -6.91 -14.25
N ARG A 162 -4.75 -6.14 -15.34
CA ARG A 162 -5.86 -6.02 -16.31
C ARG A 162 -6.19 -7.34 -16.99
N GLU A 163 -5.19 -8.14 -17.37
CA GLU A 163 -5.43 -9.46 -17.96
C GLU A 163 -6.11 -10.40 -16.96
N LEU A 164 -5.68 -10.41 -15.69
CA LEU A 164 -6.34 -11.20 -14.65
C LEU A 164 -7.78 -10.76 -14.41
N LEU A 165 -8.09 -9.47 -14.48
CA LEU A 165 -9.46 -8.98 -14.30
C LEU A 165 -10.43 -9.50 -15.37
N LYS A 166 -9.96 -9.88 -16.55
CA LYS A 166 -10.83 -10.48 -17.58
C LYS A 166 -11.47 -11.78 -17.11
N LEU A 167 -10.83 -12.51 -16.19
CA LEU A 167 -11.39 -13.73 -15.60
C LEU A 167 -12.63 -13.45 -14.72
N PHE A 168 -12.75 -12.22 -14.20
CA PHE A 168 -13.86 -11.80 -13.33
C PHE A 168 -14.97 -11.06 -14.08
N THR A 169 -14.74 -10.72 -15.36
CA THR A 169 -15.70 -10.00 -16.21
C THR A 169 -16.16 -10.82 -17.41
N ALA A 170 -15.51 -11.93 -17.72
CA ALA A 170 -15.99 -12.86 -18.74
C ALA A 170 -17.34 -13.44 -18.30
N GLU A 171 -18.39 -13.18 -19.09
CA GLU A 171 -19.66 -13.90 -18.97
C GLU A 171 -19.37 -15.41 -19.02
N PRO A 172 -19.96 -16.22 -18.13
CA PRO A 172 -19.80 -17.67 -18.22
C PRO A 172 -20.24 -18.09 -19.62
N ALA A 173 -19.37 -18.82 -20.31
CA ALA A 173 -19.68 -19.35 -21.63
C ALA A 173 -21.03 -20.07 -21.53
N SER A 174 -22.04 -19.52 -22.20
CA SER A 174 -23.36 -20.13 -22.31
C SER A 174 -23.18 -21.45 -23.04
N ASP A 175 -23.01 -22.53 -22.29
CA ASP A 175 -23.11 -23.90 -22.80
C ASP A 175 -24.55 -24.06 -23.30
N LYS A 176 -24.72 -23.88 -24.62
CA LYS A 176 -26.00 -24.06 -25.28
C LYS A 176 -26.11 -25.56 -25.59
N PRO A 177 -27.19 -26.23 -25.14
CA PRO A 177 -27.38 -27.66 -25.34
C PRO A 177 -27.52 -28.05 -26.82
#